data_AF-A0A958N256-F1
#
_entry.id   AF-A0A958N256-F1
#
_cell.length_a   1.000
_cell.length_b   1.000
_cell.length_c   1.000
_cell.angle_alpha   90.00
_cell.angle_beta   90.00
_cell.angle_gamma   90.00
#
_symmetry.space_group_name_H-M   'P 1'
#
loop_
_entity.id
_entity.type
_entity.pdbx_description
1 polymer ?
#
loop_
_entity_poly.entity_id
_entity_poly.type
_entity_poly.pdbx_seq_one_letter_code
_entity_poly.pdbx_strand_id
1 'polypeptide(L)'
;LLTLLEIVSKPDMNSPEEAAGYARMVRQILRYADVCDGNLEEGSMRCDCNVSARPKGQKELGTKVELKNLNSFRFIEKAIDFEIHRQIDLIESGDKVVQETRLYDSTKNKTFSMRSKEEAEDYRYFPDPDLLPLKIEEKKIFQIQEELPEMPFAKYTRFINEYQLSVQDALFLTEEQDVASYFEETVHKCKQAKMVANWIMTELYKELNTHKLSVKNSPITPTRLADLINLIDEGSISGKIAKKVFELMWSENKTADEILEEKGWKQVSNNNDIEGWVDEVIAQSPDQVAEYKSGKIKVLGFLMGQVMKLSKGQANPGVVQEILKEKLK
;
A
#
# COMPACT_ATOMS: atom_id res chain seq x y z
N LEU A 1 -2.16 17.27 30.23
CA LEU A 1 -1.45 16.04 30.65
C LEU A 1 -1.28 15.19 29.41
N LEU A 2 -0.07 14.72 29.14
CA LEU A 2 0.22 13.78 28.05
C LEU A 2 0.23 12.37 28.65
N THR A 3 -0.49 11.43 28.06
CA THR A 3 -0.50 10.03 28.48
C THR A 3 0.56 9.27 27.68
N LEU A 4 1.33 8.40 28.35
CA LEU A 4 2.34 7.56 27.70
C LEU A 4 2.01 6.08 27.93
N LEU A 5 2.31 5.27 26.92
CA LEU A 5 2.25 3.81 26.98
C LEU A 5 3.63 3.27 26.60
N GLU A 6 4.24 2.49 27.48
CA GLU A 6 5.51 1.81 27.21
C GLU A 6 5.25 0.36 26.79
N ILE A 7 5.74 -0.01 25.60
CA ILE A 7 5.63 -1.37 25.06
C ILE A 7 7.04 -1.95 24.96
N VAL A 8 7.34 -2.89 25.84
CA VAL A 8 8.64 -3.59 25.87
C VAL A 8 8.50 -4.97 25.24
N SER A 9 9.20 -5.21 24.13
CA SER A 9 9.22 -6.51 23.48
C SER A 9 10.18 -7.48 24.20
N LYS A 10 9.99 -8.78 23.97
CA LYS A 10 11.03 -9.78 24.22
C LYS A 10 12.18 -9.63 23.20
N PRO A 11 13.40 -10.11 23.51
CA PRO A 11 14.54 -10.04 22.61
C PRO A 11 14.49 -11.14 21.53
N ASP A 12 13.41 -11.19 20.76
CA ASP A 12 13.13 -12.26 19.80
C ASP A 12 13.50 -11.89 18.34
N MET A 13 13.82 -10.62 18.09
CA MET A 13 14.20 -10.09 16.77
C MET A 13 15.68 -10.39 16.48
N ASN A 14 15.97 -10.90 15.28
CA ASN A 14 17.31 -11.35 14.88
C ASN A 14 17.90 -10.55 13.72
N SER A 15 17.17 -9.59 13.16
CA SER A 15 17.67 -8.71 12.10
C SER A 15 17.19 -7.26 12.26
N PRO A 16 17.89 -6.28 11.67
CA PRO A 16 17.43 -4.90 11.62
C PRO A 16 16.04 -4.75 10.98
N GLU A 17 15.76 -5.52 9.92
CA GLU A 17 14.50 -5.49 9.19
C GLU A 17 13.34 -6.02 10.05
N GLU A 18 13.57 -7.09 10.82
CA GLU A 18 12.59 -7.59 11.78
C GLU A 18 12.26 -6.54 12.85
N ALA A 19 13.28 -5.83 13.36
CA ALA A 19 13.09 -4.79 14.37
C ALA A 19 12.29 -3.60 13.85
N ALA A 20 12.61 -3.11 12.65
CA ALA A 20 11.83 -2.05 12.02
C ALA A 20 10.44 -2.51 11.56
N GLY A 21 10.30 -3.77 11.14
CA GLY A 21 9.01 -4.39 10.83
C GLY A 21 8.12 -4.49 12.06
N TYR A 22 8.67 -4.88 13.21
CA TYR A 22 7.97 -4.90 14.50
C TYR A 22 7.49 -3.51 14.88
N ALA A 23 8.38 -2.51 14.84
CA ALA A 23 8.02 -1.13 15.16
C ALA A 23 6.92 -0.59 14.21
N ARG A 24 6.99 -0.91 12.91
CA ARG A 24 5.94 -0.58 11.94
C ARG A 24 4.60 -1.23 12.27
N MET A 25 4.59 -2.51 12.64
CA MET A 25 3.37 -3.23 13.00
C MET A 25 2.75 -2.66 14.28
N VAL A 26 3.55 -2.38 15.31
CA VAL A 26 3.06 -1.72 16.54
C VAL A 26 2.44 -0.37 16.21
N ARG A 27 3.11 0.45 15.38
CA ARG A 27 2.56 1.72 14.90
C ARG A 27 1.21 1.54 14.22
N GLN A 28 1.11 0.56 13.31
CA GLN A 28 -0.11 0.28 12.56
C GLN A 28 -1.26 -0.11 13.48
N ILE A 29 -1.01 -0.99 14.45
CA ILE A 29 -2.01 -1.41 15.46
C ILE A 29 -2.52 -0.21 16.27
N LEU A 30 -1.61 0.64 16.76
CA LEU A 30 -1.98 1.81 17.56
C LEU A 30 -2.77 2.85 16.76
N ARG A 31 -2.44 3.04 15.47
CA ARG A 31 -3.20 3.91 14.57
C ARG A 31 -4.59 3.36 14.29
N TYR A 32 -4.71 2.04 14.07
CA TYR A 32 -6.01 1.39 13.89
C TYR A 32 -6.88 1.44 15.14
N ALA A 33 -6.27 1.34 16.33
CA ALA A 33 -6.97 1.49 17.60
C ALA A 33 -7.34 2.95 17.92
N ASP A 34 -6.93 3.91 17.09
CA ASP A 34 -7.15 5.36 17.25
C ASP A 34 -6.65 5.92 18.59
N VAL A 35 -5.52 5.39 19.09
CA VAL A 35 -4.91 5.82 20.38
C VAL A 35 -3.64 6.65 20.23
N CYS A 36 -3.00 6.61 19.05
CA CYS A 36 -1.77 7.34 18.76
C CYS A 36 -1.61 7.54 17.24
N ASP A 37 -1.18 8.73 16.81
CA ASP A 37 -0.87 9.01 15.39
C ASP A 37 0.39 8.27 14.89
N GLY A 38 1.23 7.81 15.82
CA GLY A 38 2.41 7.01 15.55
C GLY A 38 3.55 7.77 14.87
N ASN A 39 3.64 9.09 14.97
CA ASN A 39 4.68 9.89 14.31
C ASN A 39 6.01 9.87 15.08
N LEU A 40 7.05 9.27 14.47
CA LEU A 40 8.39 9.21 15.08
C LEU A 40 9.13 10.55 15.00
N GLU A 41 8.84 11.41 14.02
CA GLU A 41 9.53 12.69 13.83
C GLU A 41 9.01 13.75 14.81
N GLU A 42 7.70 13.77 15.04
CA GLU A 42 7.05 14.65 16.03
C GLU A 42 7.16 14.09 17.46
N GLY A 43 7.62 12.84 17.60
CA GLY A 43 7.95 12.21 18.88
C GLY A 43 6.75 11.68 19.67
N SER A 44 5.58 11.57 19.04
CA SER A 44 4.40 10.88 19.58
C SER A 44 4.59 9.37 19.64
N MET A 45 5.46 8.81 18.79
CA MET A 45 6.03 7.48 18.94
C MET A 45 7.55 7.57 19.11
N ARG A 46 8.08 6.82 20.07
CA ARG A 46 9.53 6.72 20.33
C ARG A 46 9.93 5.26 20.36
N CYS A 47 11.14 4.98 19.89
CA CYS A 47 11.68 3.63 19.87
C CYS A 47 13.15 3.69 20.27
N ASP A 48 13.48 3.00 21.36
CA ASP A 48 14.86 2.71 21.75
C ASP A 48 15.13 1.23 21.44
N CYS A 49 16.28 0.92 20.86
CA CYS A 49 16.61 -0.43 20.41
C CYS A 49 17.74 -1.03 21.25
N ASN A 50 17.54 -2.24 21.77
CA ASN A 50 18.57 -2.96 22.50
C ASN A 50 19.22 -4.00 21.58
N VAL A 51 20.53 -3.90 21.35
CA VAL A 51 21.28 -4.75 20.42
C VAL A 51 22.35 -5.53 21.17
N SER A 52 22.45 -6.82 20.86
CA SER A 52 23.51 -7.69 21.36
C SER A 52 23.89 -8.74 20.32
N ALA A 53 25.18 -8.90 20.06
CA ALA A 53 25.74 -9.95 19.23
C ALA A 53 26.29 -11.09 20.09
N ARG A 54 26.20 -12.32 19.56
CA ARG A 54 26.80 -13.51 20.18
C ARG A 54 27.38 -14.45 19.12
N PRO A 55 28.49 -15.15 19.41
CA PRO A 55 29.00 -16.22 18.58
C PRO A 55 27.95 -17.30 18.27
N LYS A 56 28.01 -17.85 17.06
CA LYS A 56 27.10 -18.91 16.62
C LYS A 56 27.23 -20.15 17.52
N GLY A 57 26.09 -20.64 18.01
CA GLY A 57 26.03 -21.79 18.91
C GLY A 57 25.99 -21.42 20.41
N GLN A 58 26.28 -20.16 20.77
CA GLN A 58 26.10 -19.68 22.13
C GLN A 58 24.60 -19.45 22.41
N LYS A 59 24.11 -19.95 23.55
CA LYS A 59 22.71 -19.77 23.97
C LYS A 59 22.47 -18.43 24.66
N GLU A 60 23.41 -18.00 25.48
CA GLU A 60 23.31 -16.75 26.23
C GLU A 60 23.48 -15.55 25.29
N LEU A 61 22.73 -14.48 25.54
CA LEU A 61 22.90 -13.20 24.86
C LEU A 61 24.21 -12.54 25.32
N GLY A 62 24.84 -11.77 24.44
CA GLY A 62 26.02 -11.00 24.78
C GLY A 62 25.70 -9.77 25.62
N THR A 63 26.67 -8.86 25.73
CA THR A 63 26.44 -7.57 26.37
C THR A 63 25.44 -6.74 25.56
N LYS A 64 24.53 -6.07 26.27
CA LYS A 64 23.48 -5.24 25.68
C LYS A 64 23.97 -3.81 25.47
N VAL A 65 23.74 -3.26 24.28
CA VAL A 65 23.90 -1.83 23.99
C VAL A 65 22.53 -1.25 23.66
N GLU A 66 22.20 -0.11 24.26
CA GLU A 66 20.94 0.60 24.03
C GLU A 66 21.16 1.74 23.03
N LEU A 67 20.47 1.70 21.90
CA LEU A 67 20.46 2.74 20.88
C LEU A 67 19.28 3.68 21.10
N LYS A 68 19.55 4.98 21.13
CA LYS A 68 18.56 6.06 21.26
C LYS A 68 18.62 7.03 20.08
N ASN A 69 17.62 7.92 20.02
CA ASN A 69 17.46 8.95 18.99
C ASN A 69 17.17 8.37 17.59
N LEU A 70 16.23 7.44 17.53
CA LEU A 70 15.81 6.74 16.31
C LEU A 70 14.49 7.33 15.79
N ASN A 71 14.58 8.40 15.00
CA ASN A 71 13.41 9.20 14.59
C ASN A 71 12.71 8.69 13.31
N SER A 72 13.14 7.57 12.74
CA SER A 72 12.45 6.93 11.61
C SER A 72 12.72 5.45 11.57
N PHE A 73 11.84 4.66 10.93
CA PHE A 73 12.05 3.22 10.75
C PHE A 73 13.35 2.91 9.99
N ARG A 74 13.70 3.73 9.00
CA ARG A 74 14.98 3.60 8.29
C ARG A 74 16.18 3.85 9.20
N PHE A 75 16.06 4.76 10.17
CA PHE A 75 17.12 5.01 11.14
C PHE A 75 17.24 3.86 12.15
N ILE A 76 16.14 3.22 12.53
CA ILE A 76 16.16 1.99 13.32
C ILE A 76 16.99 0.92 12.61
N GLU A 77 16.67 0.61 11.34
CA GLU A 77 17.40 -0.41 10.56
C GLU A 77 18.90 -0.07 10.48
N LYS A 78 19.24 1.15 10.08
CA LYS A 78 20.64 1.57 9.92
C LYS A 78 21.42 1.60 11.22
N ALA A 79 20.79 2.03 12.32
CA ALA A 79 21.47 2.10 13.61
C ALA A 79 21.76 0.71 14.17
N ILE A 80 20.79 -0.21 14.05
CA ILE A 80 20.96 -1.61 14.46
C ILE A 80 22.03 -2.28 13.58
N ASP A 81 21.97 -2.11 12.27
CA ASP A 81 22.95 -2.69 11.34
C ASP A 81 24.39 -2.22 11.65
N PHE A 82 24.59 -0.91 11.84
CA PHE A 82 25.88 -0.36 12.25
C PHE A 82 26.36 -0.95 13.58
N GLU A 83 25.46 -1.07 14.55
CA GLU A 83 25.78 -1.57 15.89
C GLU A 83 26.12 -3.06 15.89
N ILE A 84 25.43 -3.86 15.07
CA ILE A 84 25.75 -5.28 14.88
C ILE A 84 27.19 -5.43 14.37
N HIS A 85 27.56 -4.71 13.30
CA HIS A 85 28.91 -4.78 12.74
C HIS A 85 29.96 -4.34 13.76
N ARG A 86 29.71 -3.24 14.48
CA ARG A 86 30.60 -2.76 15.54
C ARG A 86 30.82 -3.81 16.63
N GLN A 87 29.75 -4.47 17.09
CA GLN A 87 29.87 -5.49 18.13
C GLN A 87 30.62 -6.73 17.62
N ILE A 88 30.39 -7.14 16.37
CA ILE A 88 31.12 -8.24 15.73
C ILE A 88 32.62 -7.91 15.66
N ASP A 89 32.99 -6.73 15.16
CA ASP A 89 34.40 -6.31 15.05
C ASP A 89 35.12 -6.33 16.40
N LEU A 90 34.44 -5.87 17.47
CA LEU A 90 34.98 -5.90 18.83
C LEU A 90 35.19 -7.35 19.32
N ILE A 91 34.19 -8.20 19.14
CA ILE A 91 34.24 -9.61 19.56
C ILE A 91 35.35 -10.36 18.82
N GLU A 92 35.49 -10.16 17.50
CA GLU A 92 36.49 -10.81 16.66
C GLU A 92 37.92 -10.30 16.94
N SER A 93 38.06 -9.03 17.34
CA SER A 93 39.34 -8.44 17.75
C SER A 93 39.79 -8.86 19.17
N GLY A 94 38.93 -9.58 19.91
CA GLY A 94 39.17 -9.99 21.30
C GLY A 94 38.86 -8.91 22.34
N ASP A 95 38.26 -7.79 21.91
CA ASP A 95 37.76 -6.74 22.79
C ASP A 95 36.40 -7.12 23.38
N LYS A 96 35.98 -6.38 24.41
CA LYS A 96 34.69 -6.60 25.09
C LYS A 96 33.69 -5.51 24.74
N VAL A 97 32.48 -5.92 24.37
CA VAL A 97 31.33 -5.02 24.31
C VAL A 97 30.97 -4.62 25.75
N VAL A 98 30.94 -3.32 26.02
CA VAL A 98 30.52 -2.74 27.31
C VAL A 98 29.05 -2.34 27.25
N GLN A 99 28.35 -2.45 28.37
CA GLN A 99 26.97 -2.00 28.45
C GLN A 99 26.94 -0.47 28.50
N GLU A 100 26.36 0.13 27.48
CA GLU A 100 26.30 1.58 27.34
C GLU A 100 25.06 1.99 26.54
N THR A 101 24.67 3.25 26.71
CA THR A 101 23.66 3.88 25.86
C THR A 101 24.38 4.67 24.77
N ARG A 102 23.97 4.48 23.52
CA ARG A 102 24.56 5.17 22.36
C ARG A 102 23.50 5.96 21.61
N LEU A 103 23.90 7.10 21.06
CA LEU A 103 23.07 7.91 20.17
C LEU A 103 23.41 7.59 18.73
N TYR A 104 22.40 7.46 17.89
CA TYR A 104 22.56 7.39 16.45
C TYR A 104 22.61 8.80 15.83
N ASP A 105 23.62 9.04 14.99
CA ASP A 105 23.77 10.23 14.14
C ASP A 105 23.44 9.86 12.70
N SER A 106 22.29 10.32 12.21
CA SER A 106 21.80 10.05 10.85
C SER A 106 22.63 10.72 9.75
N THR A 107 23.39 11.79 10.05
CA THR A 107 24.23 12.49 9.09
C THR A 107 25.53 11.72 8.84
N LYS A 108 26.13 11.17 9.89
CA LYS A 108 27.37 10.38 9.79
C LYS A 108 27.13 8.88 9.62
N ASN A 109 25.89 8.42 9.85
CA ASN A 109 25.51 7.01 9.91
C ASN A 109 26.37 6.22 10.90
N LYS A 110 26.52 6.74 12.13
CA LYS A 110 27.34 6.14 13.19
C LYS A 110 26.64 6.23 14.54
N THR A 111 26.98 5.32 15.44
CA THR A 111 26.57 5.40 16.85
C THR A 111 27.69 5.99 17.70
N PHE A 112 27.34 6.86 18.65
CA PHE A 112 28.28 7.48 19.58
C PHE A 112 27.89 7.12 21.02
N SER A 113 28.88 6.77 21.83
CA SER A 113 28.66 6.51 23.26
C SER A 113 28.18 7.79 23.96
N MET A 114 27.05 7.70 24.67
CA MET A 114 26.75 8.65 25.72
C MET A 114 27.51 8.23 26.97
N ARG A 115 27.99 9.21 27.75
CA ARG A 115 28.74 9.06 29.01
C ARG A 115 28.44 7.71 29.70
N SER A 116 29.50 6.93 29.95
CA SER A 116 29.41 5.58 30.53
C SER A 116 28.58 5.58 31.81
N LYS A 117 27.46 4.85 31.80
CA LYS A 117 26.70 4.54 33.01
C LYS A 117 27.54 3.57 33.84
N GLU A 118 28.29 4.09 34.81
CA GLU A 118 29.01 3.25 35.79
C GLU A 118 28.08 2.66 36.87
N GLU A 119 26.78 3.01 36.89
CA GLU A 119 25.83 2.47 37.87
C GLU A 119 24.48 2.13 37.21
N ALA A 120 23.92 0.96 37.56
CA ALA A 120 22.52 0.67 37.30
C ALA A 120 21.68 1.70 38.05
N GLU A 121 20.85 2.49 37.35
CA GLU A 121 20.03 3.52 37.98
C GLU A 121 19.08 2.87 39.00
N ASP A 122 19.32 3.14 40.28
CA ASP A 122 18.40 2.75 41.35
C ASP A 122 17.21 3.71 41.35
N TYR A 123 16.21 3.37 40.54
CA TYR A 123 14.97 4.14 40.42
C TYR A 123 14.11 4.09 41.69
N ARG A 124 14.44 3.25 42.68
CA ARG A 124 13.71 3.11 43.95
C ARG A 124 12.20 3.02 43.77
N TYR A 125 11.75 2.17 42.83
CA TYR A 125 10.32 1.99 42.54
C TYR A 125 9.55 1.63 43.82
N PHE A 126 8.48 2.39 44.10
CA PHE A 126 7.50 2.09 45.15
C PHE A 126 6.08 2.41 44.64
N PRO A 127 5.03 1.76 45.16
CA PRO A 127 3.65 2.08 44.80
C PRO A 127 3.31 3.53 45.14
N ASP A 128 2.74 4.25 44.18
CA ASP A 128 2.31 5.62 44.37
C ASP A 128 1.17 5.68 45.43
N PRO A 129 1.38 6.36 46.58
CA PRO A 129 0.38 6.42 47.64
C PRO A 129 -0.80 7.35 47.31
N ASP A 130 -0.65 8.26 46.34
CA ASP A 130 -1.69 9.20 45.94
C ASP A 130 -2.70 8.55 44.95
N LEU A 131 -2.31 7.43 44.33
CA LEU A 131 -3.14 6.70 43.38
C LEU A 131 -3.67 5.40 44.00
N LEU A 132 -4.99 5.32 44.16
CA LEU A 132 -5.65 4.08 44.56
C LEU A 132 -5.47 3.00 43.47
N PRO A 133 -5.36 1.71 43.84
CA PRO A 133 -5.25 0.63 42.87
C PRO A 133 -6.43 0.62 41.89
N LEU A 134 -6.12 0.68 40.58
CA LEU A 134 -7.11 0.61 39.52
C LEU A 134 -7.62 -0.83 39.39
N LYS A 135 -8.93 -1.03 39.56
CA LYS A 135 -9.61 -2.29 39.28
C LYS A 135 -10.42 -2.14 37.99
N ILE A 136 -10.09 -2.93 36.98
CA ILE A 136 -10.81 -2.98 35.71
C ILE A 136 -11.71 -4.20 35.74
N GLU A 137 -13.02 -4.01 35.67
CA GLU A 137 -13.99 -5.11 35.59
C GLU A 137 -13.89 -5.83 34.25
N GLU A 138 -14.04 -7.16 34.24
CA GLU A 138 -14.03 -7.96 33.01
C GLU A 138 -15.06 -7.47 31.99
N LYS A 139 -16.24 -7.06 32.47
CA LYS A 139 -17.28 -6.47 31.61
C LYS A 139 -16.76 -5.28 30.81
N LYS A 140 -15.93 -4.42 31.41
CA LYS A 140 -15.37 -3.26 30.71
C LYS A 140 -14.34 -3.68 29.66
N ILE A 141 -13.58 -4.75 29.92
CA ILE A 141 -12.64 -5.33 28.95
C ILE A 141 -13.41 -5.85 27.72
N PHE A 142 -14.48 -6.62 27.93
CA PHE A 142 -15.30 -7.13 26.82
C PHE A 142 -15.93 -6.00 25.99
N GLN A 143 -16.46 -4.96 26.64
CA GLN A 143 -17.00 -3.80 25.94
C GLN A 143 -15.95 -3.12 25.04
N ILE A 144 -14.74 -2.90 25.56
CA ILE A 144 -13.65 -2.30 24.77
C ILE A 144 -13.27 -3.22 23.61
N GLN A 145 -13.24 -4.54 23.81
CA GLN A 145 -12.94 -5.49 22.75
C GLN A 145 -13.96 -5.46 21.61
N GLU A 146 -15.24 -5.27 21.91
CA GLU A 146 -16.30 -5.13 20.90
C GLU A 146 -16.25 -3.79 20.16
N GLU A 147 -15.75 -2.73 20.81
CA GLU A 147 -15.58 -1.39 20.22
C GLU A 147 -14.35 -1.29 19.31
N LEU A 148 -13.37 -2.20 19.45
CA LEU A 148 -12.15 -2.19 18.64
C LEU A 148 -12.47 -2.50 17.17
N PRO A 149 -11.90 -1.75 16.21
CA PRO A 149 -12.06 -2.09 14.80
C PRO A 149 -11.30 -3.38 14.46
N GLU A 150 -11.60 -3.92 13.29
CA GLU A 150 -10.84 -5.04 12.74
C GLU A 150 -9.35 -4.65 12.62
N MET A 151 -8.52 -5.37 13.36
CA MET A 151 -7.07 -5.12 13.44
C MET A 151 -6.39 -5.34 12.08
N PRO A 152 -5.30 -4.61 11.79
CA PRO A 152 -4.67 -4.58 10.47
C PRO A 152 -4.27 -5.96 9.96
N PHE A 153 -3.71 -6.83 10.82
CA PHE A 153 -3.30 -8.18 10.43
C PHE A 153 -4.50 -9.09 10.09
N ALA A 154 -5.60 -8.97 10.85
CA ALA A 154 -6.82 -9.71 10.55
C ALA A 154 -7.41 -9.25 9.21
N LYS A 155 -7.47 -7.93 8.99
CA LYS A 155 -7.93 -7.32 7.74
C LYS A 155 -7.05 -7.71 6.55
N TYR A 156 -5.74 -7.70 6.71
CA TYR A 156 -4.77 -8.17 5.71
C TYR A 156 -5.03 -9.63 5.32
N THR A 157 -5.21 -10.50 6.31
CA THR A 157 -5.50 -11.92 6.09
C THR A 157 -6.82 -12.10 5.35
N ARG A 158 -7.84 -11.33 5.71
CA ARG A 158 -9.13 -11.31 5.04
C ARG A 158 -9.01 -10.87 3.58
N PHE A 159 -8.24 -9.81 3.30
CA PHE A 159 -8.05 -9.30 1.94
C PHE A 159 -7.39 -10.32 1.02
N ILE A 160 -6.48 -11.14 1.53
CA ILE A 160 -5.90 -12.25 0.76
C ILE A 160 -6.94 -13.35 0.54
N ASN A 161 -7.61 -13.80 1.61
CA ASN A 161 -8.45 -14.99 1.53
C ASN A 161 -9.80 -14.74 0.84
N GLU A 162 -10.47 -13.64 1.14
CA GLU A 162 -11.80 -13.33 0.62
C GLU A 162 -11.73 -12.60 -0.72
N TYR A 163 -10.85 -11.60 -0.84
CA TYR A 163 -10.72 -10.79 -2.06
C TYR A 163 -9.67 -11.33 -3.06
N GLN A 164 -8.95 -12.40 -2.70
CA GLN A 164 -7.97 -13.06 -3.57
C GLN A 164 -6.89 -12.09 -4.08
N LEU A 165 -6.52 -11.12 -3.24
CA LEU A 165 -5.46 -10.17 -3.51
C LEU A 165 -4.08 -10.79 -3.30
N SER A 166 -3.06 -10.23 -3.95
CA SER A 166 -1.69 -10.61 -3.66
C SER A 166 -1.28 -10.14 -2.26
N VAL A 167 -0.25 -10.79 -1.70
CA VAL A 167 0.36 -10.37 -0.42
C VAL A 167 0.77 -8.90 -0.44
N GLN A 168 1.31 -8.42 -1.56
CA GLN A 168 1.78 -7.04 -1.68
C GLN A 168 0.61 -6.05 -1.71
N ASP A 169 -0.44 -6.35 -2.46
CA ASP A 169 -1.61 -5.47 -2.57
C ASP A 169 -2.36 -5.39 -1.23
N ALA A 170 -2.53 -6.53 -0.56
CA ALA A 170 -3.18 -6.58 0.74
C ALA A 170 -2.38 -5.81 1.81
N LEU A 171 -1.04 -5.92 1.79
CA LEU A 171 -0.18 -5.19 2.72
C LEU A 171 -0.30 -3.68 2.51
N PHE A 172 -0.28 -3.22 1.25
CA PHE A 172 -0.43 -1.81 0.92
C PHE A 172 -1.80 -1.27 1.33
N LEU A 173 -2.87 -1.95 0.94
CA LEU A 173 -4.23 -1.48 1.19
C LEU A 173 -4.60 -1.45 2.67
N THR A 174 -3.93 -2.25 3.50
CA THR A 174 -4.17 -2.29 4.95
C THR A 174 -3.20 -1.44 5.75
N GLU A 175 -2.21 -0.80 5.13
CA GLU A 175 -1.23 0.04 5.81
C GLU A 175 -1.90 1.16 6.63
N GLU A 176 -2.93 1.79 6.06
CA GLU A 176 -3.74 2.81 6.73
C GLU A 176 -5.22 2.41 6.75
N GLN A 177 -5.87 2.65 7.89
CA GLN A 177 -7.29 2.31 8.09
C GLN A 177 -8.21 3.01 7.06
N ASP A 178 -7.87 4.26 6.69
CA ASP A 178 -8.65 5.04 5.73
C ASP A 178 -8.59 4.45 4.32
N VAL A 179 -7.43 3.92 3.92
CA VAL A 179 -7.21 3.29 2.62
C VAL A 179 -7.95 1.97 2.57
N ALA A 180 -7.86 1.19 3.65
CA ALA A 180 -8.57 -0.07 3.77
C ALA A 180 -10.08 0.14 3.70
N SER A 181 -10.60 1.16 4.40
CA SER A 181 -12.03 1.49 4.39
C SER A 181 -12.48 1.96 3.00
N TYR A 182 -11.71 2.83 2.35
CA TYR A 182 -11.97 3.29 0.98
C TYR A 182 -12.04 2.12 -0.01
N PHE A 183 -11.10 1.17 0.09
CA PHE A 183 -11.09 -0.04 -0.72
C PHE A 183 -12.36 -0.87 -0.50
N GLU A 184 -12.71 -1.19 0.74
CA GLU A 184 -13.89 -2.01 1.04
C GLU A 184 -15.19 -1.36 0.58
N GLU A 185 -15.36 -0.06 0.80
CA GLU A 185 -16.54 0.68 0.34
C GLU A 185 -16.66 0.67 -1.19
N THR A 186 -15.54 0.74 -1.90
CA THR A 186 -15.51 0.67 -3.37
C THR A 186 -15.86 -0.75 -3.83
N VAL A 187 -15.23 -1.77 -3.25
CA VAL A 187 -15.47 -3.18 -3.60
C VAL A 187 -16.91 -3.59 -3.32
N HIS A 188 -17.51 -3.12 -2.23
CA HIS A 188 -18.92 -3.40 -1.91
C HIS A 188 -19.87 -2.95 -3.04
N LYS A 189 -19.51 -1.90 -3.79
CA LYS A 189 -20.34 -1.33 -4.86
C LYS A 189 -20.13 -1.98 -6.23
N CYS A 190 -18.88 -2.28 -6.61
CA CYS A 190 -18.59 -2.86 -7.95
C CYS A 190 -18.28 -4.36 -7.94
N LYS A 191 -18.01 -4.96 -6.77
CA LYS A 191 -17.62 -6.37 -6.59
C LYS A 191 -16.37 -6.80 -7.36
N GLN A 192 -15.57 -5.85 -7.86
CA GLN A 192 -14.35 -6.10 -8.64
C GLN A 192 -13.08 -5.83 -7.81
N ALA A 193 -12.82 -6.66 -6.79
CA ALA A 193 -11.76 -6.40 -5.80
C ALA A 193 -10.36 -6.17 -6.41
N LYS A 194 -9.95 -7.00 -7.36
CA LYS A 194 -8.63 -6.86 -8.02
C LYS A 194 -8.52 -5.58 -8.84
N MET A 195 -9.57 -5.18 -9.53
CA MET A 195 -9.58 -3.93 -10.30
C MET A 195 -9.51 -2.74 -9.34
N VAL A 196 -10.33 -2.74 -8.29
CA VAL A 196 -10.31 -1.68 -7.27
C VAL A 196 -8.91 -1.53 -6.67
N ALA A 197 -8.29 -2.63 -6.23
CA ALA A 197 -6.93 -2.60 -5.68
C ALA A 197 -5.94 -1.94 -6.65
N ASN A 198 -5.94 -2.36 -7.92
CA ASN A 198 -5.07 -1.80 -8.95
C ASN A 198 -5.34 -0.31 -9.18
N TRP A 199 -6.60 0.11 -9.28
CA TRP A 199 -6.97 1.51 -9.49
C TRP A 199 -6.59 2.41 -8.32
N ILE A 200 -6.73 1.91 -7.09
CA ILE A 200 -6.28 2.62 -5.88
C ILE A 200 -4.76 2.80 -5.94
N MET A 201 -4.00 1.70 -6.06
CA MET A 201 -2.54 1.72 -6.00
C MET A 201 -1.89 2.51 -7.15
N THR A 202 -2.54 2.59 -8.30
CA THR A 202 -1.98 3.24 -9.49
C THR A 202 -2.54 4.65 -9.69
N GLU A 203 -3.76 4.76 -10.20
CA GLU A 203 -4.31 6.06 -10.64
C GLU A 203 -4.70 6.95 -9.47
N LEU A 204 -5.36 6.41 -8.43
CA LEU A 204 -5.76 7.20 -7.27
C LEU A 204 -4.53 7.71 -6.49
N TYR A 205 -3.59 6.82 -6.15
CA TYR A 205 -2.39 7.21 -5.42
C TYR A 205 -1.46 8.11 -6.23
N LYS A 206 -1.43 7.99 -7.57
CA LYS A 206 -0.73 8.94 -8.45
C LYS A 206 -1.25 10.36 -8.24
N GLU A 207 -2.57 10.56 -8.29
CA GLU A 207 -3.17 11.88 -8.12
C GLU A 207 -3.09 12.39 -6.67
N LEU A 208 -3.33 11.51 -5.68
CA LEU A 208 -3.16 11.85 -4.26
C LEU A 208 -1.74 12.35 -3.96
N ASN A 209 -0.72 11.65 -4.45
CA ASN A 209 0.68 12.05 -4.26
C ASN A 209 1.01 13.36 -4.99
N THR A 210 0.46 13.55 -6.19
CA THR A 210 0.67 14.77 -6.99
C THR A 210 0.09 16.00 -6.27
N HIS A 211 -1.07 15.84 -5.65
CA HIS A 211 -1.76 16.91 -4.92
C HIS A 211 -1.43 16.95 -3.41
N LYS A 212 -0.61 16.02 -2.91
CA LYS A 212 -0.29 15.85 -1.48
C LYS A 212 -1.54 15.73 -0.60
N LEU A 213 -2.53 14.97 -1.07
CA LEU A 213 -3.78 14.71 -0.36
C LEU A 213 -3.76 13.31 0.24
N SER A 214 -4.43 13.14 1.39
CA SER A 214 -4.76 11.82 1.91
C SER A 214 -6.02 11.27 1.23
N VAL A 215 -6.25 9.96 1.30
CA VAL A 215 -7.43 9.32 0.71
C VAL A 215 -8.75 9.89 1.25
N LYS A 216 -8.77 10.32 2.52
CA LYS A 216 -9.91 11.03 3.16
C LYS A 216 -10.27 12.33 2.45
N ASN A 217 -9.28 13.01 1.88
CA ASN A 217 -9.44 14.29 1.20
C ASN A 217 -9.51 14.14 -0.33
N SER A 218 -9.66 12.91 -0.83
CA SER A 218 -9.80 12.65 -2.26
C SER A 218 -11.11 13.25 -2.81
N PRO A 219 -11.07 13.97 -3.95
CA PRO A 219 -12.30 14.35 -4.67
C PRO A 219 -13.02 13.14 -5.30
N ILE A 220 -12.29 12.03 -5.50
CA ILE A 220 -12.86 10.78 -5.99
C ILE A 220 -13.29 9.94 -4.79
N THR A 221 -14.58 9.92 -4.53
CA THR A 221 -15.19 9.09 -3.48
C THR A 221 -15.21 7.60 -3.89
N PRO A 222 -15.35 6.66 -2.94
CA PRO A 222 -15.49 5.23 -3.25
C PRO A 222 -16.60 4.93 -4.27
N THR A 223 -17.72 5.67 -4.19
CA THR A 223 -18.83 5.52 -5.14
C THR A 223 -18.41 5.92 -6.55
N ARG A 224 -17.78 7.08 -6.72
CA ARG A 224 -17.34 7.56 -8.04
C ARG A 224 -16.35 6.60 -8.69
N LEU A 225 -15.41 6.06 -7.91
CA LEU A 225 -14.47 5.06 -8.42
C LEU A 225 -15.19 3.75 -8.81
N ALA A 226 -16.12 3.28 -7.98
CA ALA A 226 -16.91 2.09 -8.27
C ALA A 226 -17.72 2.23 -9.56
N ASP A 227 -18.36 3.38 -9.79
CA ASP A 227 -19.13 3.65 -11.01
C ASP A 227 -18.24 3.58 -12.25
N LEU A 228 -17.05 4.19 -12.21
CA LEU A 228 -16.07 4.09 -13.29
C LEU A 228 -15.63 2.65 -13.54
N ILE A 229 -15.40 1.87 -12.49
CA ILE A 229 -14.99 0.46 -12.60
C ILE A 229 -16.11 -0.39 -13.19
N ASN A 230 -17.37 -0.16 -12.81
CA ASN A 230 -18.52 -0.86 -13.39
C ASN A 230 -18.61 -0.62 -14.91
N LEU A 231 -18.38 0.60 -15.37
CA LEU A 231 -18.37 0.91 -16.80
C LEU A 231 -17.25 0.17 -17.56
N ILE A 232 -16.14 -0.14 -16.92
CA ILE A 232 -15.08 -0.97 -17.51
C ILE A 232 -15.49 -2.44 -17.52
N ASP A 233 -16.04 -2.94 -16.42
CA ASP A 233 -16.45 -4.34 -16.26
C ASP A 233 -17.57 -4.73 -17.23
N GLU A 234 -18.52 -3.82 -17.46
CA GLU A 234 -19.60 -3.97 -18.45
C GLU A 234 -19.08 -3.89 -19.90
N GLY A 235 -17.83 -3.47 -20.12
CA GLY A 235 -17.28 -3.24 -21.45
C GLY A 235 -17.83 -1.97 -22.12
N SER A 236 -18.47 -1.08 -21.37
CA SER A 236 -18.97 0.20 -21.85
C SER A 236 -17.83 1.16 -22.22
N ILE A 237 -16.65 1.01 -21.59
CA ILE A 237 -15.44 1.77 -21.90
C ILE A 237 -14.19 0.88 -21.84
N SER A 238 -13.18 1.20 -22.67
CA SER A 238 -11.86 0.59 -22.53
C SER A 238 -11.10 1.15 -21.33
N GLY A 239 -10.17 0.38 -20.77
CA GLY A 239 -9.29 0.87 -19.70
C GLY A 239 -8.50 2.13 -20.08
N LYS A 240 -8.17 2.31 -21.37
CA LYS A 240 -7.49 3.54 -21.84
C LYS A 240 -8.41 4.77 -21.78
N ILE A 241 -9.69 4.61 -22.08
CA ILE A 241 -10.69 5.67 -21.95
C ILE A 241 -10.95 5.93 -20.47
N ALA A 242 -11.08 4.88 -19.65
CA ALA A 242 -11.31 5.02 -18.22
C ALA A 242 -10.24 5.87 -17.52
N LYS A 243 -8.96 5.72 -17.88
CA LYS A 243 -7.88 6.57 -17.32
C LYS A 243 -8.08 8.04 -17.63
N LYS A 244 -8.48 8.38 -18.87
CA LYS A 244 -8.80 9.76 -19.23
C LYS A 244 -10.03 10.28 -18.50
N VAL A 245 -11.05 9.43 -18.34
CA VAL A 245 -12.25 9.78 -17.58
C VAL A 245 -11.89 10.06 -16.13
N PHE A 246 -11.04 9.23 -15.51
CA PHE A 246 -10.56 9.43 -14.14
C PHE A 246 -9.86 10.79 -13.95
N GLU A 247 -8.95 11.16 -14.87
CA GLU A 247 -8.27 12.46 -14.86
C GLU A 247 -9.28 13.64 -14.94
N LEU A 248 -10.32 13.50 -15.76
CA LEU A 248 -11.38 14.49 -15.88
C LEU A 248 -12.32 14.51 -14.66
N MET A 249 -12.63 13.35 -14.07
CA MET A 249 -13.42 13.27 -12.84
C MET A 249 -12.71 14.01 -11.69
N TRP A 250 -11.38 13.90 -11.64
CA TRP A 250 -10.54 14.58 -10.65
C TRP A 250 -10.56 16.10 -10.82
N SER A 251 -10.47 16.59 -12.06
CA SER A 251 -10.30 18.01 -12.37
C SER A 251 -11.60 18.80 -12.56
N GLU A 252 -12.62 18.20 -13.17
CA GLU A 252 -13.87 18.87 -13.56
C GLU A 252 -15.02 18.65 -12.57
N ASN A 253 -14.81 17.85 -11.52
CA ASN A 253 -15.85 17.44 -10.55
C ASN A 253 -17.14 16.90 -11.20
N LYS A 254 -17.01 16.21 -12.34
CA LYS A 254 -18.10 15.53 -13.05
C LYS A 254 -18.09 14.03 -12.78
N THR A 255 -19.24 13.39 -12.93
CA THR A 255 -19.37 11.93 -12.90
C THR A 255 -18.77 11.30 -14.15
N ALA A 256 -18.48 10.00 -14.10
CA ALA A 256 -17.98 9.27 -15.25
C ALA A 256 -18.96 9.33 -16.44
N ASP A 257 -20.25 9.18 -16.18
CA ASP A 257 -21.29 9.21 -17.21
C ASP A 257 -21.41 10.57 -17.91
N GLU A 258 -21.42 11.67 -17.16
CA GLU A 258 -21.46 13.02 -17.72
C GLU A 258 -20.28 13.26 -18.67
N ILE A 259 -19.07 12.85 -18.26
CA ILE A 259 -17.86 12.97 -19.08
C ILE A 259 -17.98 12.13 -20.34
N LEU A 260 -18.49 10.90 -20.22
CA LEU A 260 -18.63 10.00 -21.36
C LEU A 260 -19.67 10.48 -22.37
N GLU A 261 -20.76 11.08 -21.91
CA GLU A 261 -21.80 11.66 -22.78
C GLU A 261 -21.30 12.91 -23.49
N GLU A 262 -20.66 13.85 -22.78
CA GLU A 262 -20.11 15.07 -23.38
C GLU A 262 -19.03 14.77 -24.44
N LYS A 263 -18.21 13.74 -24.20
CA LYS A 263 -17.10 13.38 -25.10
C LYS A 263 -17.50 12.35 -26.16
N GLY A 264 -18.68 11.75 -26.05
CA GLY A 264 -19.12 10.63 -26.89
C GLY A 264 -18.16 9.45 -26.84
N TRP A 265 -17.69 9.07 -25.66
CA TRP A 265 -16.67 8.01 -25.50
C TRP A 265 -17.22 6.63 -25.14
N LYS A 266 -18.55 6.48 -25.00
CA LYS A 266 -19.19 5.17 -24.81
C LYS A 266 -18.84 4.25 -25.99
N GLN A 267 -18.45 3.01 -25.68
CA GLN A 267 -18.15 2.02 -26.70
C GLN A 267 -19.42 1.61 -27.44
N VAL A 268 -19.29 1.47 -28.74
CA VAL A 268 -20.34 0.89 -29.59
C VAL A 268 -20.01 -0.58 -29.76
N SER A 269 -20.89 -1.42 -29.22
CA SER A 269 -20.81 -2.88 -29.25
C SER A 269 -21.84 -3.51 -30.19
N ASN A 270 -22.70 -2.70 -30.81
CA ASN A 270 -23.72 -3.16 -31.75
C ASN A 270 -23.06 -3.61 -33.06
N ASN A 271 -23.26 -4.86 -33.45
CA ASN A 271 -22.63 -5.46 -34.62
C ASN A 271 -22.91 -4.65 -35.90
N ASN A 272 -24.12 -4.11 -36.07
CA ASN A 272 -24.48 -3.36 -37.29
C ASN A 272 -23.62 -2.10 -37.50
N ASP A 273 -23.33 -1.36 -36.43
CA ASP A 273 -22.53 -0.14 -36.50
C ASP A 273 -21.04 -0.45 -36.72
N ILE A 274 -20.55 -1.52 -36.08
CA ILE A 274 -19.17 -1.99 -36.25
C ILE A 274 -18.96 -2.58 -37.65
N GLU A 275 -19.92 -3.34 -38.16
CA GLU A 275 -19.88 -3.89 -39.53
C GLU A 275 -19.75 -2.78 -40.57
N GLY A 276 -20.47 -1.67 -40.40
CA GLY A 276 -20.35 -0.50 -41.29
C GLY A 276 -18.93 0.06 -41.35
N TRP A 277 -18.28 0.24 -40.20
CA TRP A 277 -16.88 0.69 -40.16
C TRP A 277 -15.90 -0.35 -40.72
N VAL A 278 -16.15 -1.64 -40.47
CA VAL A 278 -15.32 -2.72 -41.01
C VAL A 278 -15.42 -2.77 -42.53
N ASP A 279 -16.64 -2.68 -43.09
CA ASP A 279 -16.86 -2.67 -44.53
C ASP A 279 -16.19 -1.48 -45.21
N GLU A 280 -16.26 -0.30 -44.59
CA GLU A 280 -15.57 0.89 -45.08
C GLU A 280 -14.04 0.71 -45.09
N VAL A 281 -13.46 0.15 -44.03
CA VAL A 281 -12.01 -0.11 -43.96
C VAL A 281 -11.56 -1.17 -44.97
N ILE A 282 -12.35 -2.23 -45.18
CA ILE A 282 -12.09 -3.26 -46.20
C ILE A 282 -12.10 -2.63 -47.58
N ALA A 283 -13.07 -1.77 -47.89
CA ALA A 283 -13.16 -1.07 -49.17
C ALA A 283 -11.98 -0.09 -49.39
N GLN A 284 -11.52 0.59 -48.34
CA GLN A 284 -10.40 1.54 -48.41
C GLN A 284 -9.01 0.88 -48.42
N SER A 285 -8.91 -0.41 -48.08
CA SER A 285 -7.62 -1.11 -47.91
C SER A 285 -7.52 -2.42 -48.74
N PRO A 286 -7.76 -2.40 -50.07
CA PRO A 286 -7.85 -3.61 -50.88
C PRO A 286 -6.55 -4.42 -50.92
N ASP A 287 -5.39 -3.75 -50.93
CA ASP A 287 -4.08 -4.42 -50.97
C ASP A 287 -3.84 -5.22 -49.68
N GLN A 288 -4.20 -4.64 -48.53
CA GLN A 288 -4.05 -5.27 -47.22
C GLN A 288 -5.01 -6.45 -47.03
N VAL A 289 -6.20 -6.38 -47.63
CA VAL A 289 -7.15 -7.49 -47.67
C VAL A 289 -6.59 -8.66 -48.49
N ALA A 290 -5.98 -8.39 -49.65
CA ALA A 290 -5.33 -9.41 -50.47
C ALA A 290 -4.10 -10.03 -49.78
N GLU A 291 -3.29 -9.23 -49.08
CA GLU A 291 -2.19 -9.72 -48.26
C GLU A 291 -2.67 -10.64 -47.12
N TYR A 292 -3.77 -10.31 -46.46
CA TYR A 292 -4.34 -11.17 -45.42
C TYR A 292 -4.83 -12.51 -46.00
N LYS A 293 -5.56 -12.49 -47.13
CA LYS A 293 -6.06 -13.70 -47.81
C LYS A 293 -4.96 -14.61 -48.36
N SER A 294 -3.78 -14.05 -48.67
CA SER A 294 -2.59 -14.81 -49.07
C SER A 294 -1.78 -15.38 -47.89
N GLY A 295 -2.27 -15.22 -46.66
CA GLY A 295 -1.71 -15.86 -45.45
C GLY A 295 -0.90 -14.94 -44.54
N LYS A 296 -0.81 -13.64 -44.83
CA LYS A 296 -0.05 -12.67 -44.01
C LYS A 296 -0.89 -12.16 -42.84
N ILE A 297 -1.02 -12.98 -41.80
CA ILE A 297 -1.89 -12.74 -40.61
C ILE A 297 -1.58 -11.40 -39.90
N LYS A 298 -0.33 -10.92 -39.95
CA LYS A 298 0.08 -9.64 -39.31
C LYS A 298 -0.68 -8.41 -39.82
N VAL A 299 -1.26 -8.47 -41.01
CA VAL A 299 -2.02 -7.36 -41.63
C VAL A 299 -3.34 -7.10 -40.90
N LEU A 300 -3.86 -8.09 -40.17
CA LEU A 300 -5.07 -7.93 -39.36
C LEU A 300 -4.92 -6.82 -38.31
N GLY A 301 -3.72 -6.67 -37.72
CA GLY A 301 -3.45 -5.62 -36.74
C GLY A 301 -3.50 -4.21 -37.34
N PHE A 302 -3.14 -4.06 -38.63
CA PHE A 302 -3.27 -2.79 -39.35
C PHE A 302 -4.74 -2.46 -39.62
N LEU A 303 -5.53 -3.43 -40.11
CA LEU A 303 -6.96 -3.26 -40.37
C LEU A 303 -7.72 -2.93 -39.08
N MET A 304 -7.41 -3.62 -37.97
CA MET A 304 -7.92 -3.26 -36.65
C MET A 304 -7.58 -1.81 -36.29
N GLY A 305 -6.34 -1.37 -36.52
CA GLY A 305 -5.92 0.00 -36.27
C GLY A 305 -6.72 1.03 -37.08
N GLN A 306 -7.06 0.73 -38.33
CA GLN A 306 -7.89 1.61 -39.18
C GLN A 306 -9.34 1.67 -38.71
N VAL A 307 -9.95 0.53 -38.33
CA VAL A 307 -11.31 0.50 -37.76
C VAL A 307 -11.38 1.28 -36.45
N MET A 308 -10.38 1.12 -35.59
CA MET A 308 -10.28 1.90 -34.34
C MET A 308 -10.09 3.40 -34.60
N LYS A 309 -9.40 3.78 -35.69
CA LYS A 309 -9.24 5.19 -36.08
C LYS A 309 -10.55 5.78 -36.61
N LEU A 310 -11.26 5.04 -37.49
CA LEU A 310 -12.52 5.45 -38.08
C LEU A 310 -13.62 5.60 -37.03
N SER A 311 -13.71 4.65 -36.11
CA SER A 311 -14.63 4.67 -34.96
C SER A 311 -14.18 5.62 -33.83
N LYS A 312 -13.09 6.38 -34.00
CA LYS A 312 -12.50 7.26 -32.96
C LYS A 312 -12.25 6.54 -31.62
N GLY A 313 -12.01 5.24 -31.66
CA GLY A 313 -11.78 4.38 -30.50
C GLY A 313 -13.04 3.88 -29.80
N GLN A 314 -14.23 4.10 -30.38
CA GLN A 314 -15.52 3.65 -29.83
C GLN A 314 -15.79 2.18 -30.11
N ALA A 315 -15.29 1.61 -31.22
CA ALA A 315 -15.56 0.21 -31.54
C ALA A 315 -14.92 -0.74 -30.52
N ASN A 316 -15.64 -1.76 -30.08
CA ASN A 316 -15.10 -2.79 -29.20
C ASN A 316 -14.02 -3.62 -29.94
N PRO A 317 -12.76 -3.66 -29.48
CA PRO A 317 -11.68 -4.34 -30.21
C PRO A 317 -11.90 -5.84 -30.42
N GLY A 318 -12.57 -6.52 -29.47
CA GLY A 318 -12.89 -7.95 -29.58
C GLY A 318 -13.88 -8.21 -30.70
N VAL A 319 -14.98 -7.44 -30.72
CA VAL A 319 -16.04 -7.56 -31.73
C VAL A 319 -15.52 -7.18 -33.13
N VAL A 320 -14.71 -6.12 -33.23
CA VAL A 320 -14.04 -5.73 -34.49
C VAL A 320 -13.18 -6.87 -35.03
N GLN A 321 -12.40 -7.53 -34.16
CA GLN A 321 -11.54 -8.63 -34.56
C GLN A 321 -12.34 -9.84 -35.05
N GLU A 322 -13.47 -10.15 -34.42
CA GLU A 322 -14.37 -11.22 -34.85
C GLU A 322 -14.99 -10.93 -36.22
N ILE A 323 -15.58 -9.74 -36.41
CA ILE A 323 -16.20 -9.33 -37.68
C ILE A 323 -15.17 -9.27 -38.81
N LEU A 324 -13.97 -8.72 -38.56
CA LEU A 324 -12.89 -8.71 -39.56
C LEU A 324 -12.49 -10.13 -39.97
N LYS A 325 -12.32 -11.05 -39.01
CA LYS A 325 -11.99 -12.45 -39.32
C LYS A 325 -13.09 -13.14 -40.10
N GLU A 326 -14.34 -12.83 -39.83
CA GLU A 326 -15.49 -13.40 -40.55
C GLU A 326 -15.57 -12.89 -41.99
N LYS A 327 -15.52 -11.57 -42.21
CA LYS A 327 -15.60 -10.95 -43.54
C LYS A 327 -14.36 -11.21 -44.42
N LEU A 328 -13.21 -11.50 -43.81
CA LEU A 328 -11.95 -11.76 -44.52
C LEU A 328 -11.65 -13.24 -44.78
N LYS A 329 -12.54 -14.16 -44.38
CA LYS A 329 -12.51 -15.55 -44.89
C LYS A 329 -12.70 -15.59 -46.41
#